data_AF-A0A1U8MUN9-F1
#
_entry.id   AF-A0A1U8MUN9-F1
#
_cell.length_a   1.000
_cell.length_b   1.000
_cell.length_c   1.000
_cell.angle_alpha   90.00
_cell.angle_beta   90.00
_cell.angle_gamma   90.00
#
_symmetry.space_group_name_H-M   'P 1'
#
loop_
_entity.id
_entity.type
_entity.pdbx_description
1 polymer ?
#
loop_
_entity_poly.entity_id
_entity_poly.type
_entity_poly.pdbx_seq_one_letter_code
_entity_poly.pdbx_strand_id
1 'polypeptide(L)'
;MASWQKLTPKDSNLWGWELQYNVTVRQLKGKNAALRLAFAEVYSKKKKKKKTNGNVKPFSSQPKENVPCRDLVELVKTTSDQIAALKEQLEETSEALKDMESRYSCLTVKQILINQELQDARKESISGLNDVLTSRTTLVVKKMGDIDRKAFEVASSGKFPNKDWQETCAKLCSLWQQNVQDPKWHPFKMINIRGNLQCRK
;
A
#
# COMPACT_ATOMS: atom_id res chain seq x y z
N MET A 1 32.59 11.97 2.01
CA MET A 1 32.06 10.85 2.82
C MET A 1 30.58 11.12 3.09
N ALA A 2 29.68 10.44 2.37
CA ALA A 2 28.25 10.59 2.59
C ALA A 2 27.83 9.73 3.80
N SER A 3 27.32 10.38 4.84
CA SER A 3 26.85 9.75 6.08
C SER A 3 25.43 9.23 5.87
N TRP A 4 25.26 7.91 5.80
CA TRP A 4 23.95 7.27 5.80
C TRP A 4 23.39 7.20 7.23
N GLN A 5 22.40 8.03 7.54
CA GLN A 5 21.62 7.90 8.78
C GLN A 5 20.70 6.68 8.66
N LYS A 6 20.77 5.78 9.67
CA LYS A 6 19.86 4.63 9.79
C LYS A 6 18.46 5.16 10.14
N LEU A 7 17.50 4.97 9.23
CA LEU A 7 16.08 5.20 9.50
C LEU A 7 15.63 4.33 10.67
N THR A 8 14.96 4.93 11.65
CA THR A 8 14.53 4.23 12.86
C THR A 8 13.05 3.81 12.76
N PRO A 9 12.59 2.77 13.48
CA PRO A 9 11.19 2.34 13.47
C PRO A 9 10.17 3.41 13.89
N LYS A 10 10.62 4.50 14.53
CA LYS A 10 9.78 5.66 14.89
C LYS A 10 9.39 6.52 13.69
N ASP A 11 10.09 6.38 12.57
CA ASP A 11 9.81 7.08 11.31
C ASP A 11 8.73 6.37 10.47
N SER A 12 8.18 5.24 10.98
CA SER A 12 7.17 4.43 10.31
C SER A 12 5.78 5.07 10.42
N ASN A 13 5.64 6.24 9.81
CA ASN A 13 4.38 6.96 9.59
C ASN A 13 3.49 6.27 8.54
N LEU A 14 3.94 5.15 7.96
CA LEU A 14 3.27 4.44 6.87
C LEU A 14 1.82 4.05 7.22
N TRP A 15 1.60 3.56 8.45
CA TRP A 15 0.28 3.15 8.92
C TRP A 15 -0.68 4.34 9.11
N GLY A 16 -0.15 5.50 9.51
CA GLY A 16 -0.94 6.72 9.64
C GLY A 16 -1.41 7.24 8.27
N TRP A 17 -0.50 7.23 7.28
CA TRP A 17 -0.81 7.61 5.91
C TRP A 17 -1.80 6.66 5.24
N GLU A 18 -1.67 5.35 5.47
CA GLU A 18 -2.59 4.35 4.92
C GLU A 18 -4.00 4.48 5.52
N LEU A 19 -4.11 4.75 6.82
CA LEU A 19 -5.39 5.03 7.47
C LEU A 19 -6.04 6.31 6.91
N GLN A 20 -5.28 7.40 6.78
CA GLN A 20 -5.77 8.68 6.24
C GLN A 20 -6.21 8.55 4.77
N TYR A 21 -5.44 7.83 3.96
CA TYR A 21 -5.77 7.56 2.56
C TYR A 21 -7.07 6.77 2.44
N ASN A 22 -7.20 5.69 3.21
CA ASN A 22 -8.39 4.83 3.18
C ASN A 22 -9.67 5.55 3.65
N VAL A 23 -9.56 6.44 4.65
CA VAL A 23 -10.69 7.28 5.10
C VAL A 23 -11.12 8.24 4.00
N THR A 24 -10.17 8.92 3.36
CA THR A 24 -10.43 9.88 2.27
C THR A 24 -11.12 9.20 1.09
N VAL A 25 -10.65 8.02 0.68
CA VAL A 25 -11.25 7.23 -0.40
C VAL A 25 -12.70 6.84 -0.09
N ARG A 26 -13.00 6.42 1.15
CA ARG A 26 -14.39 6.11 1.56
C ARG A 26 -15.30 7.34 1.52
N GLN A 27 -14.81 8.48 1.97
CA GLN A 27 -15.56 9.74 1.91
C GLN A 27 -15.85 10.15 0.46
N LEU A 28 -14.86 10.07 -0.42
CA LEU A 28 -15.02 10.38 -1.85
C LEU A 28 -16.00 9.42 -2.53
N LYS A 29 -15.95 8.13 -2.20
CA LYS A 29 -16.89 7.12 -2.70
C LYS A 29 -18.33 7.43 -2.26
N GLY A 30 -18.52 7.87 -1.02
CA GLY A 30 -19.82 8.32 -0.51
C GLY A 30 -20.36 9.56 -1.22
N LYS A 31 -19.52 10.60 -1.38
CA LYS A 31 -19.88 11.83 -2.11
C LYS A 31 -20.27 11.54 -3.57
N ASN A 32 -19.53 10.65 -4.24
CA ASN A 32 -19.82 10.24 -5.61
C ASN A 32 -21.14 9.45 -5.74
N ALA A 33 -21.50 8.65 -4.74
CA ALA A 33 -22.80 7.96 -4.72
C ALA A 33 -23.98 8.96 -4.57
N ALA A 34 -23.83 9.95 -3.69
CA ALA A 34 -24.84 11.00 -3.51
C ALA A 34 -25.03 11.84 -4.79
N LEU A 35 -23.94 12.21 -5.47
CA LEU A 35 -24.00 12.92 -6.75
C LEU A 35 -24.77 12.12 -7.81
N ARG A 36 -24.50 10.81 -7.93
CA ARG A 36 -25.22 9.93 -8.87
C ARG A 36 -26.73 9.91 -8.61
N LEU A 37 -27.15 9.88 -7.35
CA LEU A 37 -28.57 9.94 -6.98
C LEU A 37 -29.20 11.30 -7.32
N ALA A 38 -28.51 12.40 -6.99
CA ALA A 38 -28.95 13.76 -7.31
C ALA A 38 -29.13 13.96 -8.83
N PHE A 39 -28.19 13.48 -9.63
CA PHE A 39 -28.32 13.49 -11.09
C PHE A 39 -29.55 12.69 -11.54
N ALA A 40 -29.74 11.45 -11.04
CA ALA A 40 -30.89 10.61 -11.39
C ALA A 40 -32.25 11.27 -11.06
N GLU A 41 -32.33 11.99 -9.94
CA GLU A 41 -33.53 12.76 -9.56
C GLU A 41 -33.79 13.93 -10.52
N VAL A 42 -32.76 14.69 -10.89
CA VAL A 42 -32.86 15.79 -11.85
C VAL A 42 -33.35 15.26 -13.21
N TYR A 43 -32.79 14.15 -13.67
CA TYR A 43 -33.23 13.49 -14.91
C TYR A 43 -34.69 13.04 -14.82
N SER A 44 -35.11 12.46 -13.69
CA SER A 44 -36.50 12.03 -13.46
C SER A 44 -37.48 13.21 -13.41
N LYS A 45 -37.11 14.32 -12.75
CA LYS A 45 -37.92 15.55 -12.70
C LYS A 45 -38.08 16.18 -14.09
N LYS A 46 -37.03 16.21 -14.91
CA LYS A 46 -37.08 16.71 -16.30
C LYS A 46 -38.02 15.87 -17.18
N LYS A 47 -38.00 14.53 -17.03
CA LYS A 47 -38.89 13.60 -17.73
C LYS A 47 -40.36 13.77 -17.31
N LYS A 48 -40.64 13.99 -16.02
CA LYS A 48 -41.99 14.30 -15.50
C LYS A 48 -42.51 15.65 -16.02
N LYS A 49 -41.68 16.70 -16.01
CA LYS A 49 -42.03 18.04 -16.52
C LYS A 49 -42.30 18.06 -18.03
N LYS A 50 -41.62 17.19 -18.80
CA LYS A 50 -41.88 16.99 -20.24
C LYS A 50 -43.22 16.27 -20.52
N LYS A 51 -43.68 15.39 -19.62
CA LYS A 51 -45.00 14.74 -19.71
C LYS A 51 -46.16 15.65 -19.30
N THR A 52 -45.95 16.56 -18.35
CA THR A 52 -47.00 17.51 -17.90
C THR A 52 -47.21 18.69 -18.84
N ASN A 53 -46.28 18.98 -19.75
CA ASN A 53 -46.41 20.06 -20.75
C ASN A 53 -47.12 19.64 -22.06
N GLY A 54 -47.73 18.46 -22.11
CA GLY A 54 -48.38 17.90 -23.32
C GLY A 54 -49.89 18.14 -23.44
N ASN A 55 -50.53 18.92 -22.57
CA ASN A 55 -51.96 19.21 -22.69
C ASN A 55 -52.26 20.68 -22.37
N VAL A 56 -52.23 21.53 -23.40
CA VAL A 56 -52.72 22.92 -23.33
C VAL A 56 -53.86 23.06 -24.34
N LYS A 57 -55.08 23.30 -23.84
CA LYS A 57 -56.23 23.78 -24.63
C LYS A 57 -55.96 25.21 -25.11
N PRO A 58 -56.39 25.62 -26.32
CA PRO A 58 -56.22 26.99 -26.77
C PRO A 58 -57.17 27.91 -25.99
N PHE A 59 -56.63 28.87 -25.24
CA PHE A 59 -57.38 30.01 -24.73
C PHE A 59 -56.75 31.29 -25.27
N SER A 60 -57.53 32.01 -26.07
CA SER A 60 -57.20 33.29 -26.67
C SER A 60 -57.40 34.43 -25.66
N SER A 61 -56.39 35.26 -25.42
CA SER A 61 -56.53 36.69 -25.06
C SER A 61 -55.19 37.41 -25.25
N GLN A 62 -55.25 38.63 -25.78
CA GLN A 62 -54.14 39.53 -26.14
C GLN A 62 -53.51 40.23 -24.89
N PRO A 63 -52.60 41.23 -24.96
CA PRO A 63 -51.19 41.08 -24.55
C PRO A 63 -50.77 42.11 -23.48
N LYS A 64 -50.51 41.70 -22.23
CA LYS A 64 -49.87 42.50 -21.15
C LYS A 64 -49.27 41.47 -20.16
N GLU A 65 -48.06 41.54 -19.61
CA GLU A 65 -47.14 42.63 -19.28
C GLU A 65 -45.69 42.17 -19.52
N ASN A 66 -44.80 43.15 -19.70
CA ASN A 66 -43.35 43.02 -19.80
C ASN A 66 -42.71 42.44 -18.52
N VAL A 67 -42.50 41.13 -18.47
CA VAL A 67 -41.54 40.53 -17.52
C VAL A 67 -40.12 40.89 -17.99
N PRO A 68 -39.20 41.39 -17.14
CA PRO A 68 -37.87 41.80 -17.59
C PRO A 68 -37.07 40.63 -18.18
N CYS A 69 -37.03 40.51 -19.51
CA CYS A 69 -36.22 39.52 -20.22
C CYS A 69 -34.71 39.66 -19.96
N ARG A 70 -34.26 40.76 -19.34
CA ARG A 70 -32.84 40.98 -18.99
C ARG A 70 -32.34 40.02 -17.91
N ASP A 71 -33.13 39.79 -16.86
CA ASP A 71 -32.68 39.02 -15.69
C ASP A 71 -32.46 37.53 -16.02
N LEU A 72 -33.29 36.95 -16.90
CA LEU A 72 -33.10 35.57 -17.39
C LEU A 72 -31.88 35.44 -18.30
N VAL A 73 -31.59 36.46 -19.12
CA VAL A 73 -30.41 36.46 -20.00
C VAL A 73 -29.13 36.60 -19.17
N GLU A 74 -29.14 37.42 -18.13
CA GLU A 74 -28.03 37.56 -17.18
C GLU A 74 -27.80 36.26 -16.39
N LEU A 75 -28.87 35.60 -15.94
CA LEU A 75 -28.78 34.32 -15.26
C LEU A 75 -28.24 33.20 -16.17
N VAL A 76 -28.61 33.19 -17.45
CA VAL A 76 -28.08 32.24 -18.44
C VAL A 76 -26.60 32.52 -18.74
N LYS A 77 -26.21 33.79 -18.84
CA LYS A 77 -24.80 34.17 -19.03
C LYS A 77 -23.95 33.76 -17.83
N THR A 78 -24.36 34.13 -16.62
CA THR A 78 -23.63 33.77 -15.39
C THR A 78 -23.52 32.27 -15.18
N THR A 79 -24.58 31.49 -15.46
CA THR A 79 -24.51 30.02 -15.40
C THR A 79 -23.63 29.43 -16.50
N SER A 80 -23.61 30.01 -17.71
CA SER A 80 -22.69 29.62 -18.77
C SER A 80 -21.23 29.85 -18.37
N ASP A 81 -20.91 31.00 -17.77
CA ASP A 81 -19.57 31.34 -17.31
C ASP A 81 -19.11 30.41 -16.18
N GLN A 82 -20.00 30.08 -15.24
CA GLN A 82 -19.74 29.09 -14.18
C GLN A 82 -19.48 27.69 -14.75
N ILE A 83 -20.23 27.28 -15.78
CA ILE A 83 -20.01 25.99 -16.45
C ILE A 83 -18.66 25.97 -17.16
N ALA A 84 -18.27 27.08 -17.81
CA ALA A 84 -16.97 27.19 -18.46
C ALA A 84 -15.82 27.11 -17.45
N ALA A 85 -15.90 27.86 -16.35
CA ALA A 85 -14.89 27.83 -15.28
C ALA A 85 -14.76 26.43 -14.65
N LEU A 86 -15.88 25.75 -14.38
CA LEU A 86 -15.85 24.38 -13.84
C LEU A 86 -15.26 23.37 -14.83
N LYS A 87 -15.44 23.55 -16.14
CA LYS A 87 -14.84 22.69 -17.16
C LYS A 87 -13.32 22.89 -17.22
N GLU A 88 -12.86 24.13 -17.15
CA GLU A 88 -11.43 24.44 -17.14
C GLU A 88 -10.74 23.85 -15.91
N GLN A 89 -11.32 24.03 -14.71
CA GLN A 89 -10.82 23.39 -13.49
C GLN A 89 -10.82 21.85 -13.58
N LEU A 90 -11.84 21.27 -14.23
CA LEU A 90 -11.90 19.83 -14.43
C LEU A 90 -10.78 19.33 -15.35
N GLU A 91 -10.45 20.07 -16.40
CA GLU A 91 -9.36 19.71 -17.30
C GLU A 91 -8.00 19.85 -16.62
N GLU A 92 -7.74 20.97 -15.94
CA GLU A 92 -6.50 21.20 -15.19
C GLU A 92 -6.26 20.11 -14.13
N THR A 93 -7.30 19.74 -13.39
CA THR A 93 -7.22 18.65 -12.40
C THR A 93 -7.05 17.27 -13.05
N SER A 94 -7.65 17.03 -14.21
CA SER A 94 -7.46 15.82 -15.02
C SER A 94 -6.02 15.69 -15.51
N GLU A 95 -5.43 16.78 -16.01
CA GLU A 95 -4.04 16.82 -16.46
C GLU A 95 -3.06 16.61 -15.29
N ALA A 96 -3.29 17.29 -14.16
CA ALA A 96 -2.48 17.11 -12.96
C ALA A 96 -2.54 15.67 -12.41
N LEU A 97 -3.70 15.01 -12.48
CA LEU A 97 -3.85 13.60 -12.11
C LEU A 97 -3.04 12.68 -13.04
N LYS A 98 -3.11 12.88 -14.36
CA LYS A 98 -2.35 12.09 -15.34
C LYS A 98 -0.84 12.23 -15.14
N ASP A 99 -0.36 13.44 -14.87
CA ASP A 99 1.04 13.71 -14.58
C ASP A 99 1.49 13.01 -13.27
N MET A 100 0.67 13.07 -12.22
CA MET A 100 0.94 12.34 -10.97
C MET A 100 0.95 10.82 -11.17
N GLU A 101 0.01 10.27 -11.93
CA GLU A 101 -0.04 8.84 -12.28
C GLU A 101 1.21 8.42 -13.08
N SER A 102 1.64 9.24 -14.04
CA SER A 102 2.86 9.01 -14.83
C SER A 102 4.10 8.95 -13.94
N ARG A 103 4.25 9.92 -13.03
CA ARG A 103 5.37 9.96 -12.08
C ARG A 103 5.36 8.76 -11.14
N TYR A 104 4.19 8.41 -10.61
CA TYR A 104 4.03 7.25 -9.73
C TYR A 104 4.37 5.94 -10.45
N SER A 105 3.91 5.78 -11.69
CA SER A 105 4.24 4.63 -12.54
C SER A 105 5.75 4.53 -12.76
N CYS A 106 6.41 5.64 -13.14
CA CYS A 106 7.87 5.68 -13.32
C CYS A 106 8.64 5.28 -12.06
N LEU A 107 8.26 5.84 -10.90
CA LEU A 107 8.89 5.51 -9.62
C LEU A 107 8.69 4.04 -9.25
N THR A 108 7.50 3.50 -9.48
CA THR A 108 7.19 2.09 -9.22
C THR A 108 8.08 1.17 -10.05
N VAL A 109 8.21 1.44 -11.35
CA VAL A 109 9.10 0.65 -12.24
C VAL A 109 10.55 0.75 -11.78
N LYS A 110 11.05 1.96 -11.48
CA LYS A 110 12.43 2.13 -10.97
C LYS A 110 12.67 1.36 -9.68
N GLN A 111 11.72 1.42 -8.74
CA GLN A 111 11.83 0.71 -7.48
C GLN A 111 11.88 -0.80 -7.66
N ILE A 112 11.05 -1.35 -8.56
CA ILE A 112 11.06 -2.77 -8.90
C ILE A 112 12.41 -3.16 -9.49
N LEU A 113 12.91 -2.39 -10.46
CA LEU A 113 14.19 -2.67 -11.12
C LEU A 113 15.37 -2.62 -10.15
N ILE A 114 15.48 -1.57 -9.32
CA ILE A 114 16.56 -1.43 -8.33
C ILE A 114 16.49 -2.53 -7.28
N ASN A 115 15.28 -2.87 -6.81
CA ASN A 115 15.11 -3.99 -5.88
C ASN A 115 15.54 -5.31 -6.51
N GLN A 116 15.19 -5.54 -7.77
CA GLN A 116 15.57 -6.75 -8.49
C GLN A 116 17.10 -6.84 -8.63
N GLU A 117 17.75 -5.75 -9.07
CA GLU A 117 19.19 -5.65 -9.19
C GLU A 117 19.89 -5.91 -7.84
N LEU A 118 19.37 -5.34 -6.74
CA LEU A 118 19.88 -5.58 -5.40
C LEU A 118 19.76 -7.05 -4.99
N GLN A 119 18.63 -7.69 -5.27
CA GLN A 119 18.43 -9.11 -4.98
C GLN A 119 19.37 -9.99 -5.80
N ASP A 120 19.59 -9.65 -7.07
CA ASP A 120 20.45 -10.43 -7.96
C ASP A 120 21.93 -10.25 -7.59
N ALA A 121 22.38 -9.04 -7.27
CA ALA A 121 23.71 -8.79 -6.72
C ALA A 121 23.95 -9.55 -5.41
N ARG A 122 22.93 -9.63 -4.54
CA ARG A 122 23.00 -10.42 -3.31
C ARG A 122 23.13 -11.92 -3.60
N LYS A 123 22.32 -12.46 -4.52
CA LYS A 123 22.38 -13.88 -4.91
C LYS A 123 23.75 -14.22 -5.49
N GLU A 124 24.26 -13.38 -6.39
CA GLU A 124 25.56 -13.58 -7.03
C GLU A 124 26.70 -13.55 -6.01
N SER A 125 26.68 -12.59 -5.06
CA SER A 125 27.65 -12.53 -3.98
C SER A 125 27.63 -13.79 -3.10
N ILE A 126 26.44 -14.28 -2.74
CA ILE A 126 26.30 -15.53 -1.97
C ILE A 126 26.82 -16.72 -2.79
N SER A 127 26.49 -16.79 -4.08
CA SER A 127 26.94 -17.85 -4.99
C SER A 127 28.46 -17.88 -5.10
N GLY A 128 29.08 -16.75 -5.43
CA GLY A 128 30.54 -16.63 -5.55
C GLY A 128 31.28 -16.95 -4.25
N LEU A 129 30.74 -16.55 -3.10
CA LEU A 129 31.32 -16.92 -1.81
C LEU A 129 31.20 -18.44 -1.55
N ASN A 130 30.07 -19.07 -1.87
CA ASN A 130 29.93 -20.52 -1.70
C ASN A 130 30.87 -21.30 -2.63
N ASP A 131 31.10 -20.84 -3.86
CA ASP A 131 32.02 -21.49 -4.80
C ASP A 131 33.46 -21.45 -4.28
N VAL A 132 33.93 -20.27 -3.84
CA VAL A 132 35.25 -20.11 -3.20
C VAL A 132 35.40 -21.02 -1.98
N LEU A 133 34.35 -21.18 -1.18
CA LEU A 133 34.38 -22.01 0.03
C LEU A 133 34.30 -23.52 -0.23
N THR A 134 33.80 -23.93 -1.38
CA THR A 134 33.76 -25.35 -1.77
C THR A 134 35.16 -25.83 -2.17
N SER A 135 36.02 -24.91 -2.62
CA SER A 135 37.44 -25.17 -2.82
C SER A 135 38.22 -25.18 -1.49
N ARG A 136 39.32 -25.95 -1.39
CA ARG A 136 40.16 -26.10 -0.17
C ARG A 136 40.84 -24.76 0.23
N THR A 137 40.06 -23.83 0.76
CA THR A 137 40.54 -22.53 1.23
C THR A 137 40.47 -22.44 2.76
N THR A 138 41.37 -21.65 3.35
CA THR A 138 41.47 -21.40 4.80
C THR A 138 40.38 -20.46 5.32
N LEU A 139 39.46 -20.00 4.47
CA LEU A 139 38.40 -19.07 4.80
C LEU A 139 37.14 -19.82 5.23
N VAL A 140 36.64 -19.51 6.43
CA VAL A 140 35.39 -20.07 6.96
C VAL A 140 34.33 -18.98 7.00
N VAL A 141 33.24 -19.13 6.23
CA VAL A 141 32.09 -18.22 6.27
C VAL A 141 31.09 -18.76 7.28
N LYS A 142 30.83 -17.95 8.31
CA LYS A 142 29.76 -18.22 9.26
C LYS A 142 28.44 -17.71 8.69
N LYS A 143 27.57 -18.64 8.28
CA LYS A 143 26.22 -18.33 7.80
C LYS A 143 25.32 -17.96 8.98
N MET A 144 24.71 -16.78 8.93
CA MET A 144 23.70 -16.40 9.93
C MET A 144 22.48 -17.30 9.75
N GLY A 145 22.14 -17.99 10.83
CA GLY A 145 21.04 -18.94 10.85
C GLY A 145 21.43 -20.40 10.57
N ASP A 146 22.70 -20.69 10.32
CA ASP A 146 23.19 -22.07 10.31
C ASP A 146 23.60 -22.52 11.71
N ILE A 147 23.22 -23.74 12.04
CA ILE A 147 23.47 -24.35 13.34
C ILE A 147 24.82 -25.06 13.34
N ASP A 148 25.59 -24.83 14.41
CA ASP A 148 26.82 -25.58 14.66
C ASP A 148 26.50 -27.00 15.13
N ARG A 149 26.53 -27.94 14.19
CA ARG A 149 26.29 -29.37 14.44
C ARG A 149 27.25 -29.95 15.49
N LYS A 150 28.51 -29.51 15.54
CA LYS A 150 29.49 -30.03 16.51
C LYS A 150 29.10 -29.69 17.95
N ALA A 151 28.58 -28.48 18.17
CA ALA A 151 28.09 -28.08 19.48
C ALA A 151 26.91 -28.96 19.94
N PHE A 152 26.02 -29.34 19.02
CA PHE A 152 24.91 -30.24 19.31
C PHE A 152 25.38 -31.67 19.57
N GLU A 153 26.39 -32.16 18.84
CA GLU A 153 26.96 -33.49 19.06
C GLU A 153 27.56 -33.61 20.46
N VAL A 154 28.36 -32.62 20.89
CA VAL A 154 28.94 -32.57 22.24
C VAL A 154 27.86 -32.48 23.32
N ALA A 155 26.83 -31.65 23.11
CA ALA A 155 25.73 -31.51 24.07
C ALA A 155 24.89 -32.79 24.17
N SER A 156 24.67 -33.48 23.05
CA SER A 156 23.85 -34.69 22.98
C SER A 156 24.58 -35.89 23.56
N SER A 157 25.88 -36.03 23.31
CA SER A 157 26.70 -37.11 23.87
C SER A 157 26.77 -37.04 25.40
N GLY A 158 26.79 -35.84 25.97
CA GLY A 158 26.76 -35.66 27.44
C GLY A 158 25.39 -35.91 28.06
N LYS A 159 24.29 -35.59 27.36
CA LYS A 159 22.92 -35.70 27.89
C LYS A 159 22.28 -37.07 27.68
N PHE A 160 22.66 -37.80 26.64
CA PHE A 160 22.04 -39.07 26.26
C PHE A 160 23.05 -40.23 26.14
N PRO A 161 23.84 -40.54 27.19
CA PRO A 161 24.88 -41.56 27.09
C PRO A 161 24.38 -42.99 26.80
N ASN A 162 23.09 -43.29 27.04
CA ASN A 162 22.50 -44.64 26.92
C ASN A 162 21.50 -44.81 25.76
N LYS A 163 21.34 -43.82 24.89
CA LYS A 163 20.49 -43.89 23.68
C LYS A 163 21.38 -43.68 22.45
N ASP A 164 20.83 -43.94 21.26
CA ASP A 164 21.40 -43.45 19.99
C ASP A 164 21.37 -41.92 19.98
N TRP A 165 22.32 -41.34 20.71
CA TRP A 165 22.46 -39.90 20.89
C TRP A 165 22.76 -39.23 19.56
N GLN A 166 23.40 -39.94 18.62
CA GLN A 166 23.63 -39.47 17.25
C GLN A 166 22.31 -39.25 16.52
N GLU A 167 21.36 -40.19 16.61
CA GLU A 167 20.06 -40.07 15.96
C GLU A 167 19.23 -38.95 16.60
N THR A 168 19.25 -38.88 17.92
CA THR A 168 18.57 -37.81 18.68
C THR A 168 19.18 -36.44 18.36
N CYS A 169 20.50 -36.35 18.26
CA CYS A 169 21.23 -35.15 17.88
C CYS A 169 20.85 -34.71 16.46
N ALA A 170 20.82 -35.63 15.49
CA ALA A 170 20.45 -35.32 14.12
C ALA A 170 19.00 -34.78 14.04
N LYS A 171 18.06 -35.41 14.73
CA LYS A 171 16.66 -34.94 14.82
C LYS A 171 16.57 -33.52 15.41
N LEU A 172 17.29 -33.26 16.49
CA LEU A 172 17.33 -31.93 17.13
C LEU A 172 17.99 -30.88 16.25
N CYS A 173 19.11 -31.20 15.60
CA CYS A 173 19.78 -30.28 14.66
C CYS A 173 18.84 -29.89 13.52
N SER A 174 18.17 -30.87 12.89
CA SER A 174 17.22 -30.60 11.80
C SER A 174 16.05 -29.74 12.25
N LEU A 175 15.46 -30.05 13.42
CA LEU A 175 14.35 -29.27 13.98
C LEU A 175 14.76 -27.82 14.24
N TRP A 176 15.90 -27.61 14.91
CA TRP A 176 16.37 -26.27 15.17
C TRP A 176 16.73 -25.53 13.87
N GLN A 177 17.31 -26.22 12.88
CA GLN A 177 17.70 -25.61 11.62
C GLN A 177 16.47 -25.10 10.87
N GLN A 178 15.40 -25.90 10.84
CA GLN A 178 14.11 -25.50 10.27
C GLN A 178 13.52 -24.28 11.00
N ASN A 179 13.60 -24.27 12.32
CA ASN A 179 13.10 -23.16 13.13
C ASN A 179 13.91 -21.87 12.89
N VAL A 180 15.24 -21.95 12.85
CA VAL A 180 16.12 -20.78 12.62
C VAL A 180 15.94 -20.20 11.21
N GLN A 181 15.58 -21.03 10.23
CA GLN A 181 15.26 -20.60 8.88
C GLN A 181 13.91 -19.89 8.77
N ASP A 182 13.00 -20.06 9.73
CA ASP A 182 11.71 -19.37 9.75
C ASP A 182 11.88 -17.93 10.32
N PRO A 183 11.65 -16.87 9.52
CA PRO A 183 11.75 -15.50 9.99
C PRO A 183 10.76 -15.14 11.11
N LYS A 184 9.66 -15.91 11.25
CA LYS A 184 8.64 -15.72 12.29
C LYS A 184 8.96 -16.46 13.58
N TRP A 185 10.02 -17.25 13.60
CA TRP A 185 10.39 -18.00 14.79
C TRP A 185 11.10 -17.09 15.81
N HIS A 186 10.57 -17.11 17.03
CA HIS A 186 11.04 -16.28 18.14
C HIS A 186 11.42 -17.19 19.32
N PRO A 187 12.68 -17.67 19.41
CA PRO A 187 13.09 -18.66 20.41
C PRO A 187 13.00 -18.16 21.85
N PHE A 188 13.09 -16.85 22.06
CA PHE A 188 12.99 -16.24 23.37
C PHE A 188 11.61 -15.62 23.55
N LYS A 189 10.89 -16.04 24.59
CA LYS A 189 9.65 -15.39 25.01
C LYS A 189 9.99 -14.06 25.67
N MET A 190 9.49 -12.97 25.11
CA MET A 190 9.58 -11.65 25.73
C MET A 190 8.51 -11.52 26.81
N ILE A 191 8.95 -11.25 28.04
CA ILE A 191 8.05 -11.07 29.18
C ILE A 191 8.08 -9.59 29.54
N ASN A 192 6.90 -8.98 29.67
CA ASN A 192 6.79 -7.61 30.14
C ASN A 192 6.94 -7.59 31.67
N ILE A 193 8.08 -7.10 32.15
CA ILE A 193 8.33 -6.86 33.57
C ILE A 193 8.37 -5.35 33.76
N ARG A 194 7.34 -4.81 34.41
CA ARG A 194 7.21 -3.37 34.76
C ARG A 194 7.34 -2.41 33.56
N GLY A 195 6.73 -2.75 32.43
CA GLY A 195 6.74 -1.92 31.22
C GLY A 195 7.96 -2.12 30.33
N ASN A 196 8.88 -3.04 30.68
CA ASN A 196 10.04 -3.38 29.87
C ASN A 196 9.97 -4.84 29.40
N LEU A 197 10.08 -5.05 28.08
CA LEU A 197 10.11 -6.37 27.47
C LEU A 197 11.50 -6.98 27.67
N GLN A 198 11.60 -7.95 28.58
CA GLN A 198 12.83 -8.68 28.84
C GLN A 198 12.79 -10.07 28.20
N CYS A 199 13.88 -10.47 27.55
CA CYS A 199 14.08 -11.87 27.13
C CYS A 199 14.42 -12.71 28.35
N ARG A 200 13.56 -13.67 28.70
CA ARG A 200 13.89 -14.67 29.72
C ARG A 200 14.87 -15.67 29.11
N LYS A 201 16.12 -15.65 29.59
CA LYS A 201 17.16 -16.64 29.25
C LYS A 201 16.84 -18.00 29.87
#